data_AF-A0A0D2M977-F1
#
_entry.id   AF-A0A0D2M977-F1
#
_cell.length_a   1.000
_cell.length_b   1.000
_cell.length_c   1.000
_cell.angle_alpha   90.00
_cell.angle_beta   90.00
_cell.angle_gamma   90.00
#
_symmetry.space_group_name_H-M   'P 1'
#
loop_
_entity.id
_entity.type
_entity.pdbx_description
1 polymer ?
#
loop_
_entity_poly.entity_id
_entity_poly.type
_entity_poly.pdbx_seq_one_letter_code
_entity_poly.pdbx_strand_id
1 'polypeptide(L)'
;MKKYMYIAEQWPDVVLLQIFGDESPDTRKMMVSMKVKVTPTFTLYRGGSAVATVSGVSEVKLLRAMVDQMQPRELEGHEEDLLELEVAEAELAAQEEAERKLKDAAAH
;
A
#
# COMPACT_ATOMS: atom_id res chain seq x y z
N MET A 1 -4.61 -13.66 -6.83
CA MET A 1 -5.05 -13.13 -5.52
C MET A 1 -4.17 -13.59 -4.35
N LYS A 2 -2.91 -14.02 -4.59
CA LYS A 2 -1.94 -14.34 -3.52
C LYS A 2 -1.00 -13.17 -3.18
N LYS A 3 -1.01 -12.12 -4.03
CA LYS A 3 0.04 -11.11 -4.06
C LYS A 3 0.20 -10.39 -2.73
N TYR A 4 -0.86 -10.07 -2.00
CA TYR A 4 -0.75 -9.32 -0.72
C TYR A 4 -0.99 -10.18 0.51
N MET A 5 -1.27 -11.48 0.36
CA MET A 5 -1.57 -12.35 1.51
C MET A 5 -0.33 -12.60 2.37
N TYR A 6 0.86 -12.66 1.76
CA TYR A 6 2.12 -12.84 2.48
C TYR A 6 2.38 -11.68 3.47
N ILE A 7 1.82 -10.49 3.23
CA ILE A 7 1.93 -9.36 4.15
C ILE A 7 1.27 -9.70 5.51
N ALA A 8 0.13 -10.41 5.50
CA ALA A 8 -0.51 -10.84 6.75
C ALA A 8 0.28 -11.96 7.46
N GLU A 9 1.08 -12.73 6.70
CA GLU A 9 1.97 -13.76 7.25
C GLU A 9 3.21 -13.13 7.89
N GLN A 10 3.76 -12.09 7.26
CA GLN A 10 4.91 -11.34 7.76
C GLN A 10 4.55 -10.44 8.94
N TRP A 11 3.37 -9.82 8.94
CA TRP A 11 2.96 -8.83 9.94
C TRP A 11 1.72 -9.33 10.70
N PRO A 12 1.88 -10.17 11.74
CA PRO A 12 0.75 -10.84 12.41
C PRO A 12 -0.18 -9.88 13.16
N ASP A 13 0.28 -8.68 13.49
CA ASP A 13 -0.54 -7.61 14.11
C ASP A 13 -1.43 -6.89 13.10
N VAL A 14 -1.34 -7.22 11.80
CA VAL A 14 -2.13 -6.62 10.73
C VAL A 14 -3.21 -7.58 10.26
N VAL A 15 -4.43 -7.06 10.13
CA VAL A 15 -5.54 -7.76 9.49
C VAL A 15 -5.78 -7.19 8.10
N LEU A 16 -5.61 -8.02 7.06
CA LEU A 16 -5.96 -7.66 5.69
C LEU A 16 -7.37 -8.15 5.35
N LEU A 17 -8.24 -7.24 4.95
CA LEU A 17 -9.59 -7.53 4.48
C LEU A 17 -9.71 -7.18 3.00
N GLN A 18 -10.14 -8.15 2.20
CA GLN A 18 -10.43 -7.94 0.79
C GLN A 18 -11.92 -7.72 0.59
N ILE A 19 -12.26 -6.69 -0.19
CA ILE A 19 -13.64 -6.40 -0.56
C ILE A 19 -13.74 -6.21 -2.07
N PHE A 20 -14.64 -6.95 -2.70
CA PHE A 20 -15.01 -6.73 -4.10
C PHE A 20 -16.09 -5.67 -4.17
N GLY A 21 -15.68 -4.47 -4.56
CA GLY A 21 -16.53 -3.30 -4.53
C GLY A 21 -17.68 -3.32 -5.55
N ASP A 22 -17.68 -4.24 -6.52
CA ASP A 22 -18.75 -4.42 -7.50
C ASP A 22 -19.61 -5.67 -7.27
N GLU A 23 -19.33 -6.45 -6.22
CA GLU A 23 -20.03 -7.70 -5.90
C GLU A 23 -21.50 -7.51 -5.51
N SER A 24 -21.83 -6.39 -4.87
CA SER A 24 -23.20 -6.08 -4.43
C SER A 24 -23.50 -4.58 -4.51
N PRO A 25 -24.78 -4.17 -4.50
CA PRO A 25 -25.14 -2.75 -4.41
C PRO A 25 -24.53 -2.05 -3.18
N ASP A 26 -24.37 -2.76 -2.07
CA ASP A 26 -23.85 -2.18 -0.83
C ASP A 26 -22.32 -2.01 -0.87
N THR A 27 -21.59 -2.99 -1.42
CA THR A 27 -20.14 -2.82 -1.64
C THR A 27 -19.85 -1.75 -2.70
N ARG A 28 -20.74 -1.55 -3.68
CA ARG A 28 -20.65 -0.44 -4.64
C ARG A 28 -20.87 0.93 -3.98
N LYS A 29 -21.88 1.05 -3.12
CA LYS A 29 -22.09 2.28 -2.32
C LYS A 29 -20.88 2.56 -1.44
N MET A 30 -20.27 1.52 -0.86
CA MET A 30 -19.06 1.65 -0.05
C MET A 30 -17.87 2.19 -0.86
N MET A 31 -17.62 1.68 -2.08
CA MET A 31 -16.57 2.25 -2.95
C MET A 31 -16.77 3.75 -3.20
N VAL A 32 -18.02 4.15 -3.48
CA VAL A 32 -18.37 5.56 -3.74
C VAL A 32 -18.17 6.41 -2.49
N SER A 33 -18.63 5.95 -1.32
CA SER A 33 -18.47 6.69 -0.06
C SER A 33 -17.01 6.84 0.34
N MET A 34 -16.21 5.81 0.09
CA MET A 34 -14.75 5.80 0.29
C MET A 34 -13.97 6.51 -0.83
N LYS A 35 -14.66 7.04 -1.85
CA LYS A 35 -14.06 7.75 -3.01
C LYS A 35 -13.01 6.92 -3.76
N VAL A 36 -13.21 5.61 -3.85
CA VAL A 36 -12.33 4.71 -4.61
C VAL A 36 -12.52 4.97 -6.10
N LYS A 37 -11.45 5.41 -6.78
CA LYS A 37 -11.46 5.75 -8.23
C LYS A 37 -10.73 4.73 -9.10
N VAL A 38 -9.76 4.02 -8.53
CA VAL A 38 -8.91 3.04 -9.22
C VAL A 38 -8.80 1.80 -8.35
N THR A 39 -8.51 0.65 -8.94
CA THR A 39 -8.25 -0.58 -8.20
C THR A 39 -6.84 -1.13 -8.54
N PRO A 40 -6.14 -1.76 -7.59
CA PRO A 40 -6.51 -1.89 -6.18
C PRO A 40 -6.36 -0.55 -5.41
N THR A 41 -7.16 -0.37 -4.36
CA THR A 41 -7.02 0.71 -3.37
C THR A 41 -7.06 0.09 -1.98
N PHE A 42 -6.10 0.49 -1.14
CA PHE A 42 -5.96 0.07 0.24
C PHE A 42 -6.30 1.25 1.14
N THR A 43 -7.15 1.02 2.13
CA THR A 43 -7.45 2.01 3.18
C THR A 43 -7.03 1.39 4.51
N LEU A 44 -6.10 2.04 5.19
CA LEU A 44 -5.57 1.59 6.47
C LEU A 44 -6.40 2.20 7.59
N TYR A 45 -6.75 1.39 8.58
CA TYR A 45 -7.54 1.79 9.72
C TYR A 45 -6.77 1.55 11.03
N ARG A 46 -6.89 2.49 11.95
CA ARG A 46 -6.35 2.38 13.32
C ARG A 46 -7.29 3.10 14.29
N GLY A 47 -7.59 2.45 15.41
CA GLY A 47 -8.52 3.01 16.40
C GLY A 47 -9.92 3.32 15.83
N GLY A 48 -10.37 2.55 14.82
CA GLY A 48 -11.65 2.76 14.13
C GLY A 48 -11.66 3.90 13.11
N SER A 49 -10.55 4.60 12.89
CA SER A 49 -10.44 5.72 11.94
C SER A 49 -9.52 5.37 10.77
N ALA A 50 -9.84 5.87 9.58
CA ALA A 50 -8.95 5.76 8.42
C ALA A 50 -7.72 6.66 8.62
N VAL A 51 -6.52 6.10 8.52
CA VAL A 51 -5.25 6.81 8.75
C VAL A 51 -4.40 6.99 7.49
N ALA A 52 -4.57 6.12 6.49
CA ALA A 52 -3.90 6.26 5.19
C ALA A 52 -4.73 5.62 4.07
N THR A 53 -4.52 6.11 2.84
CA THR A 53 -5.06 5.50 1.63
C THR A 53 -3.95 5.37 0.60
N VAL A 54 -3.73 4.16 0.09
CA VAL A 54 -2.78 3.87 -0.98
C VAL A 54 -3.55 3.34 -2.18
N SER A 55 -3.30 3.87 -3.37
CA SER A 55 -3.98 3.45 -4.59
C SER A 55 -3.00 3.00 -5.66
N GLY A 56 -3.38 2.01 -6.45
CA GLY A 56 -2.54 1.39 -7.47
C GLY A 56 -1.80 0.16 -6.96
N VAL A 57 -0.87 -0.34 -7.78
CA VAL A 57 -0.26 -1.67 -7.64
C VAL A 57 1.11 -1.69 -6.93
N SER A 58 1.52 -0.57 -6.33
CA SER A 58 2.83 -0.45 -5.67
C SER A 58 2.78 -1.06 -4.27
N GLU A 59 3.39 -2.23 -4.15
CA GLU A 59 3.54 -2.97 -2.90
C GLU A 59 4.45 -2.24 -1.91
N VAL A 60 5.56 -1.68 -2.40
CA VAL A 60 6.48 -0.85 -1.62
C VAL A 60 5.75 0.32 -0.95
N LYS A 61 4.91 1.06 -1.71
CA LYS A 61 4.12 2.18 -1.16
C LYS A 61 3.07 1.70 -0.15
N LEU A 62 2.51 0.50 -0.33
CA LEU A 62 1.61 -0.10 0.64
C LEU A 62 2.34 -0.45 1.94
N LEU A 63 3.47 -1.15 1.86
CA LEU A 63 4.25 -1.56 3.02
C LEU A 63 4.76 -0.35 3.80
N ARG A 64 5.28 0.68 3.13
CA ARG A 64 5.69 1.92 3.80
C ARG A 64 4.52 2.58 4.52
N ALA A 65 3.38 2.73 3.85
CA ALA A 65 2.20 3.31 4.50
C ALA A 65 1.71 2.48 5.70
N MET A 66 1.91 1.16 5.69
CA MET A 66 1.63 0.30 6.85
C MET A 66 2.61 0.55 7.99
N VAL A 67 3.91 0.50 7.71
CA VAL A 67 4.99 0.71 8.69
C VAL A 67 4.91 2.09 9.33
N ASP A 68 4.66 3.15 8.56
CA ASP A 68 4.50 4.52 9.06
C ASP A 68 3.33 4.63 10.06
N GLN A 69 2.38 3.72 9.96
CA GLN A 69 1.22 3.64 10.83
C GLN A 69 1.38 2.56 11.87
N MET A 70 2.54 1.97 12.14
CA MET A 70 2.77 0.99 13.21
C MET A 70 3.35 1.65 14.48
N GLN A 71 3.10 1.05 15.63
CA GLN A 71 3.73 1.41 16.91
C GLN A 71 5.10 0.75 17.00
N PRO A 72 6.07 1.31 17.75
CA PRO A 72 7.41 0.72 17.88
C PRO A 72 7.41 -0.76 18.24
N ARG A 73 6.53 -1.19 19.17
CA ARG A 73 6.39 -2.59 19.58
C ARG A 73 5.92 -3.54 18.47
N GLU A 74 5.21 -3.03 17.47
CA GLU A 74 4.70 -3.78 16.32
C GLU A 74 5.78 -3.90 15.21
N LEU A 75 6.92 -3.21 15.39
CA LEU A 75 8.08 -3.25 14.51
C LEU A 75 9.25 -4.05 15.10
N GLU A 76 9.14 -4.46 16.37
CA GLU A 76 10.17 -5.26 17.05
C GLU A 76 10.32 -6.62 16.35
N GLY A 77 11.55 -6.97 15.96
CA GLY A 77 11.83 -8.22 15.24
C GLY A 77 11.63 -8.16 13.72
N HIS A 78 11.29 -6.99 13.17
CA HIS A 78 11.12 -6.76 11.74
C HIS A 78 12.25 -5.90 11.14
N GLU A 79 13.42 -5.85 11.77
CA GLU A 79 14.52 -4.98 11.35
C GLU A 79 15.00 -5.29 9.93
N GLU A 80 15.02 -6.58 9.56
CA GLU A 80 15.38 -7.02 8.20
C GLU A 80 14.33 -6.58 7.17
N ASP A 81 13.04 -6.77 7.46
CA ASP A 81 11.93 -6.33 6.59
C ASP A 81 11.97 -4.81 6.36
N LEU A 82 12.32 -4.03 7.38
CA LEU A 82 12.46 -2.58 7.30
C LEU A 82 13.63 -2.15 6.41
N LEU A 83 14.77 -2.83 6.53
CA LEU A 83 15.94 -2.57 5.67
C LEU A 83 15.65 -2.94 4.22
N GLU A 84 15.00 -4.08 3.97
CA GLU A 84 14.59 -4.47 2.61
C GLU A 84 13.64 -3.45 2.00
N LEU A 85 12.69 -2.95 2.79
CA LEU A 85 11.76 -1.91 2.36
C LEU A 85 12.48 -0.61 2.00
N GLU A 86 13.44 -0.15 2.81
CA GLU A 86 14.23 1.05 2.52
C GLU A 86 15.03 0.91 1.20
N VAL A 87 15.60 -0.26 0.94
CA VAL A 87 16.29 -0.54 -0.33
C VAL A 87 15.30 -0.50 -1.50
N ALA A 88 14.17 -1.18 -1.38
CA ALA A 88 13.15 -1.22 -2.43
C ALA A 88 12.58 0.18 -2.74
N GLU A 89 12.46 1.05 -1.73
CA GLU A 89 12.07 2.45 -1.92
C GLU A 89 13.10 3.26 -2.67
N ALA A 90 14.38 3.11 -2.33
CA ALA A 90 15.46 3.79 -3.03
C ALA A 90 15.50 3.39 -4.51
N GLU A 91 15.33 2.09 -4.79
CA GLU A 91 15.24 1.57 -6.16
C GLU A 91 14.03 2.12 -6.92
N LEU A 92 12.84 2.12 -6.29
CA LEU A 92 11.63 2.66 -6.88
C LEU A 92 11.77 4.15 -7.20
N ALA A 93 12.34 4.94 -6.29
CA ALA A 93 12.59 6.36 -6.49
C ALA A 93 13.55 6.62 -7.66
N ALA A 94 14.62 5.82 -7.76
CA ALA A 94 15.58 5.91 -8.85
C ALA A 94 14.92 5.58 -10.22
N GLN A 95 14.04 4.56 -10.26
CA GLN A 95 13.28 4.21 -11.46
C GLN A 95 12.31 5.32 -11.86
N GLU A 96 11.53 5.86 -10.92
CA GLU A 96 10.60 6.95 -11.19
C GLU A 96 11.33 8.21 -11.70
N GLU A 97 12.51 8.52 -11.16
CA GLU A 97 13.34 9.62 -11.63
C GLU A 97 13.89 9.38 -13.05
N ALA A 98 14.36 8.16 -13.34
CA ALA A 98 14.85 7.78 -14.66
C ALA A 98 13.74 7.85 -15.72
N GLU A 99 12.55 7.35 -15.40
CA GLU A 99 11.38 7.44 -16.28
C GLU A 99 10.96 8.89 -16.55
N ARG A 100 10.99 9.75 -15.52
CA ARG A 100 10.70 11.17 -15.67
C ARG A 100 11.68 11.83 -16.63
N LYS A 101 12.99 11.62 -16.43
CA LYS A 101 14.04 12.13 -17.32
C LYS A 101 13.87 11.67 -18.77
N LEU A 102 13.48 10.40 -18.98
CA LEU A 102 13.23 9.86 -20.31
C LEU A 102 12.03 10.52 -20.99
N LYS A 103 10.93 10.71 -20.24
CA LYS A 103 9.72 11.40 -20.75
C LYS A 103 10.00 12.84 -21.12
N ASP A 104 10.77 13.56 -20.30
CA ASP A 104 11.16 14.95 -20.56
C ASP A 104 12.06 15.05 -21.81
N ALA A 105 12.99 14.10 -21.99
CA ALA A 105 13.86 14.05 -23.17
C ALA A 105 13.11 13.70 -24.47
N ALA A 106 12.02 12.91 -24.40
CA ALA A 106 11.20 12.53 -25.55
C ALA A 106 10.15 13.59 -25.94
N ALA A 107 9.96 14.62 -25.11
CA ALA A 107 9.06 15.74 -25.38
C ALA A 107 9.73 16.91 -26.14
N HIS A 108 10.99 16.74 -26.53
CA HIS A 108 11.82 17.68 -27.30
C HIS A 108 12.32 17.05 -28.60
#